data_AF-A0A0M3JEW5-F1
#
_entry.id   AF-A0A0M3JEW5-F1
#
_cell.length_a   1.000
_cell.length_b   1.000
_cell.length_c   1.000
_cell.angle_alpha   90.00
_cell.angle_beta   90.00
_cell.angle_gamma   90.00
#
_symmetry.space_group_name_H-M   'P 1'
#
loop_
_entity.id
_entity.type
_entity.pdbx_description
1 polymer ?
#
loop_
_entity_poly.entity_id
_entity_poly.type
_entity_poly.pdbx_seq_one_letter_code
_entity_poly.pdbx_strand_id
1 'polypeptide(L)'
;MQQLIVPIVLKRSIAMTFIPHGSFIAVDDFESPKHLADYLKRLLANKDEYLKYFQWTKRYSKNFDDDYGCGLCRFIHQNANKHRVVSDISDWWFNGATCINDFASTFLKNSSTDISSTRPTSSYRSSDGQTQRSIRPQI
;
A
#
# COMPACT_ATOMS: atom_id res chain seq x y z
N MET A 1 -21.22 -3.23 2.94
CA MET A 1 -20.33 -4.23 3.55
C MET A 1 -18.95 -3.63 3.68
N GLN A 2 -18.35 -3.64 4.87
CA GLN A 2 -16.95 -3.20 5.05
C GLN A 2 -16.03 -4.33 4.57
N GLN A 3 -15.19 -4.06 3.57
CA GLN A 3 -14.12 -4.99 3.18
C GLN A 3 -12.94 -4.78 4.13
N LEU A 4 -12.65 -5.81 4.92
CA LEU A 4 -11.49 -5.84 5.81
C LEU A 4 -10.30 -6.44 5.08
N ILE A 5 -9.29 -5.61 4.82
CA ILE A 5 -8.02 -5.97 4.19
C ILE A 5 -6.86 -5.59 5.11
N VAL A 6 -5.77 -6.35 5.08
CA VAL A 6 -4.55 -6.01 5.80
C VAL A 6 -3.65 -5.18 4.88
N PRO A 7 -3.36 -3.91 5.18
CA PRO A 7 -2.45 -3.10 4.38
C PRO A 7 -1.02 -3.63 4.44
N ILE A 8 -0.34 -3.63 3.30
CA ILE A 8 1.12 -3.75 3.21
C ILE A 8 1.67 -2.34 3.02
N VAL A 9 2.48 -1.88 3.96
CA VAL A 9 3.04 -0.51 3.99
C VAL A 9 4.55 -0.57 3.87
N LEU A 10 5.17 0.49 3.37
CA LEU A 10 6.62 0.49 3.15
C LEU A 10 7.43 0.59 4.44
N LYS A 11 7.08 1.53 5.33
CA LYS A 11 7.84 1.80 6.55
C LYS A 11 6.96 1.77 7.79
N ARG A 12 7.34 0.94 8.77
CA ARG A 12 6.63 0.78 10.04
C ARG A 12 6.51 2.09 10.79
N SER A 13 7.60 2.84 10.92
CA SER A 13 7.63 4.07 11.71
C SER A 13 6.66 5.15 11.20
N ILE A 14 6.39 5.17 9.89
CA ILE A 14 5.43 6.11 9.29
C ILE A 14 4.00 5.60 9.50
N ALA A 15 3.74 4.31 9.31
CA ALA A 15 2.39 3.78 9.47
C ALA A 15 1.90 3.88 10.93
N MET A 16 2.79 3.64 11.90
CA MET A 16 2.44 3.69 13.34
C MET A 16 1.94 5.06 13.81
N THR A 17 2.22 6.15 13.09
CA THR A 17 1.70 7.48 13.47
C THR A 17 0.24 7.70 13.06
N PHE A 18 -0.34 6.84 12.21
CA PHE A 18 -1.68 7.03 11.65
C PHE A 18 -2.63 5.86 11.87
N ILE A 19 -2.13 4.62 11.98
CA ILE A 19 -2.97 3.42 12.06
C ILE A 19 -2.60 2.53 13.26
N PRO A 20 -3.56 1.78 13.85
CA PRO A 20 -3.31 0.97 15.03
C PRO A 20 -2.18 -0.05 14.88
N HIS A 21 -1.46 -0.32 15.97
CA HIS A 21 -0.44 -1.35 16.00
C HIS A 21 -1.04 -2.73 15.69
N GLY A 22 -0.32 -3.51 14.89
CA GLY A 22 -0.76 -4.85 14.49
C GLY A 22 -1.91 -4.86 13.49
N SER A 23 -2.24 -3.72 12.86
CA SER A 23 -3.28 -3.66 11.80
C SER A 23 -2.72 -3.77 10.37
N PHE A 24 -1.39 -3.81 10.22
CA PHE A 24 -0.69 -3.76 8.94
C PHE A 24 0.60 -4.58 8.96
N ILE A 25 1.11 -4.89 7.76
CA ILE A 25 2.40 -5.54 7.55
C ILE A 25 3.36 -4.50 6.98
N ALA A 26 4.52 -4.29 7.60
CA ALA A 26 5.51 -3.33 7.11
C ALA A 26 6.60 -4.05 6.32
N VAL A 27 6.94 -3.53 5.15
CA VAL A 27 7.95 -4.12 4.27
C VAL A 27 9.35 -4.05 4.90
N ASP A 28 9.64 -2.99 5.63
CA ASP A 28 10.91 -2.79 6.34
C ASP A 28 11.11 -3.69 7.57
N ASP A 29 10.12 -4.51 7.94
CA ASP A 29 10.31 -5.57 8.94
C ASP A 29 11.03 -6.80 8.38
N PHE A 30 11.18 -6.88 7.05
CA PHE A 30 11.74 -8.04 6.37
C PHE A 30 13.10 -7.71 5.78
N GLU A 31 14.01 -8.67 5.77
CA GLU A 31 15.37 -8.47 5.25
C GLU A 31 15.39 -8.34 3.72
N SER A 32 14.44 -8.99 3.04
CA SER A 32 14.34 -8.99 1.58
C SER A 32 12.90 -9.20 1.10
N PRO A 33 12.59 -8.88 -0.17
CA PRO A 33 11.29 -9.19 -0.79
C PRO A 33 10.91 -10.67 -0.70
N LYS A 34 11.90 -11.58 -0.71
CA LYS A 34 11.67 -13.03 -0.59
C LYS A 34 11.13 -13.38 0.78
N HIS A 35 11.73 -12.85 1.85
CA HIS A 35 11.26 -13.05 3.22
C HIS A 35 9.84 -12.53 3.41
N LEU A 36 9.51 -11.37 2.83
CA LEU A 36 8.13 -10.86 2.81
C LEU A 36 7.21 -11.81 2.05
N ALA A 37 7.59 -12.28 0.85
CA ALA A 37 6.76 -13.18 0.07
C ALA A 37 6.49 -14.52 0.79
N ASP A 38 7.50 -15.09 1.44
CA ASP A 38 7.37 -16.34 2.19
C ASP A 38 6.54 -16.15 3.46
N TYR A 39 6.66 -14.98 4.12
CA TYR A 39 5.75 -14.58 5.20
C TYR A 39 4.30 -14.52 4.72
N LEU A 40 4.03 -13.85 3.59
CA LEU A 40 2.69 -13.73 3.03
C LEU A 40 2.10 -15.08 2.62
N LYS A 41 2.89 -15.99 2.04
CA LYS A 41 2.44 -17.37 1.75
C LYS A 41 2.04 -18.12 3.02
N ARG A 42 2.84 -18.03 4.09
CA ARG A 42 2.51 -18.63 5.39
C ARG A 42 1.21 -18.04 5.93
N LEU A 43 1.05 -16.72 5.84
CA LEU A 43 -0.14 -16.02 6.31
C LEU A 43 -1.41 -16.44 5.54
N LEU A 44 -1.30 -16.66 4.23
CA LEU A 44 -2.40 -17.18 3.40
C LEU A 44 -2.78 -18.62 3.78
N ALA A 45 -1.82 -19.44 4.23
CA ALA A 45 -2.07 -20.81 4.68
C ALA A 45 -2.62 -20.88 6.11
N ASN A 46 -2.39 -19.86 6.94
CA ASN A 46 -2.80 -19.83 8.35
C ASN A 46 -3.82 -18.71 8.63
N LYS A 47 -5.09 -19.07 8.57
CA LYS A 47 -6.21 -18.15 8.82
C LYS A 47 -6.15 -17.51 10.21
N ASP A 48 -5.74 -18.24 11.24
CA ASP A 48 -5.69 -17.71 12.61
C ASP A 48 -4.60 -16.65 12.76
N GLU A 49 -3.46 -16.83 12.11
CA GLU A 49 -2.40 -15.82 12.05
C GLU A 49 -2.88 -14.57 11.30
N TYR A 50 -3.56 -14.73 10.15
CA TYR A 50 -4.16 -13.62 9.40
C TYR A 50 -5.19 -12.85 10.22
N LEU A 51 -6.06 -13.55 10.96
CA LEU A 51 -7.10 -12.92 11.77
C LEU A 51 -6.58 -12.07 12.93
N LYS A 52 -5.32 -12.28 13.37
CA LYS A 52 -4.69 -11.42 14.39
C LYS A 52 -4.60 -9.96 13.93
N TYR A 53 -4.44 -9.73 12.62
CA TYR A 53 -4.39 -8.38 12.05
C TYR A 53 -5.70 -7.60 12.12
N PHE A 54 -6.80 -8.22 12.55
CA PHE A 54 -8.08 -7.55 12.75
C PHE A 54 -8.45 -7.39 14.22
N GLN A 55 -7.58 -7.78 15.17
CA GLN A 55 -7.89 -7.62 16.60
C GLN A 55 -8.08 -6.15 17.02
N TRP A 56 -7.48 -5.22 16.29
CA TRP A 56 -7.66 -3.79 16.52
C TRP A 56 -9.12 -3.36 16.37
N THR A 57 -9.92 -3.99 15.52
CA THR A 57 -11.34 -3.62 15.30
C THR A 57 -12.21 -3.84 16.54
N LYS A 58 -11.74 -4.65 17.50
CA LYS A 58 -12.42 -4.84 18.79
C LYS A 58 -12.35 -3.60 19.69
N ARG A 59 -11.38 -2.71 19.45
CA ARG A 59 -11.11 -1.52 20.27
C ARG A 59 -11.32 -0.21 19.51
N TYR A 60 -11.20 -0.24 18.19
CA TYR A 60 -11.34 0.94 17.35
C TYR A 60 -12.47 0.73 16.35
N SER A 61 -13.37 1.71 16.28
CA SER A 61 -14.38 1.82 15.23
C SER A 61 -14.07 3.02 14.36
N LYS A 62 -14.37 2.91 13.06
CA LYS A 62 -14.36 4.08 12.18
C LYS A 62 -15.65 4.86 12.42
N ASN A 63 -15.53 6.09 12.89
CA ASN A 63 -16.65 7.02 12.94
C ASN A 63 -16.84 7.57 11.53
N PHE A 64 -18.01 7.32 10.95
CA PHE A 64 -18.38 7.88 9.64
C PHE A 64 -19.22 9.15 9.79
N ASP A 65 -19.45 9.61 11.02
CA ASP A 65 -20.22 10.83 11.32
C ASP A 65 -19.46 12.13 10.97
N ASP A 66 -18.21 12.01 10.50
CA ASP A 66 -17.45 13.13 9.98
C ASP A 66 -18.00 13.49 8.59
N ASP A 67 -18.85 14.51 8.53
CA ASP A 67 -19.17 15.19 7.28
C ASP A 67 -17.93 15.98 6.82
N TYR A 68 -16.99 15.26 6.22
CA TYR A 68 -15.77 15.83 5.65
C TYR A 68 -16.07 16.96 4.68
N GLY A 69 -17.23 16.92 4.00
CA GLY A 69 -17.72 17.96 3.12
C GLY A 69 -18.03 19.25 3.88
N CYS A 70 -18.89 19.20 4.89
CA CYS A 70 -19.18 20.38 5.72
C CYS A 70 -17.95 20.88 6.48
N GLY A 71 -17.10 19.97 6.97
CA GLY A 71 -15.84 20.32 7.64
C GLY A 71 -14.89 21.10 6.72
N LEU A 72 -14.69 20.59 5.50
CA LEU A 72 -13.88 21.26 4.48
C LEU A 72 -14.50 22.60 4.05
N CYS A 73 -15.81 22.62 3.79
CA CYS A 73 -16.54 23.83 3.42
C CYS A 73 -16.36 24.92 4.48
N ARG A 74 -16.59 24.59 5.76
CA ARG A 74 -16.37 25.50 6.89
C ARG A 74 -14.92 25.98 6.94
N PHE A 75 -13.94 25.09 6.80
CA PHE A 75 -12.53 25.44 6.80
C PHE A 75 -12.18 26.44 5.69
N ILE A 76 -12.66 26.21 4.47
CA ILE A 76 -12.44 27.11 3.32
C ILE A 76 -13.06 28.48 3.60
N HIS A 77 -14.32 28.53 4.03
CA HIS A 77 -14.99 29.80 4.32
C HIS A 77 -14.32 30.59 5.46
N GLN A 78 -13.88 29.92 6.52
CA GLN A 78 -13.16 30.56 7.63
C GLN A 78 -11.76 31.06 7.24
N ASN A 79 -11.16 30.49 6.19
CA ASN A 79 -9.83 30.84 5.71
C ASN A 79 -9.84 31.46 4.31
N ALA A 80 -10.99 31.98 3.85
CA ALA A 80 -11.16 32.48 2.49
C ALA A 80 -10.15 33.57 2.10
N ASN A 81 -9.67 34.34 3.09
CA ASN A 81 -8.70 35.42 2.90
C ASN A 81 -7.23 34.99 3.10
N LYS A 82 -6.99 33.74 3.51
CA LYS A 82 -5.64 33.18 3.69
C LYS A 82 -5.29 32.35 2.47
N HIS A 83 -4.46 32.91 1.59
CA HIS A 83 -3.92 32.16 0.47
C HIS A 83 -2.49 31.73 0.80
N ARG A 84 -2.15 30.48 0.46
CA ARG A 84 -0.78 29.97 0.49
C ARG A 84 -0.28 29.88 -0.94
N VAL A 85 0.72 30.68 -1.27
CA VAL A 85 1.41 30.56 -2.57
C VAL A 85 2.57 29.59 -2.40
N VAL A 86 2.58 28.55 -3.23
CA VAL A 86 3.73 27.69 -3.42
C VAL A 86 4.37 28.15 -4.72
N SER A 87 5.50 28.86 -4.62
CA SER A 87 6.19 29.46 -5.77
C SER A 87 6.74 28.43 -6.74
N ASP A 88 7.18 27.29 -6.21
CA ASP A 88 7.64 26.14 -6.96
C ASP A 88 7.05 24.88 -6.33
N ILE A 89 6.11 24.27 -7.05
CA ILE A 89 5.42 23.07 -6.57
C ILE A 89 6.34 21.84 -6.59
N SER A 90 7.30 21.80 -7.51
CA SER A 90 8.27 20.72 -7.62
C SER A 90 9.24 20.77 -6.45
N ASP A 91 9.79 21.94 -6.14
CA ASP A 91 10.68 22.11 -4.98
C ASP A 91 9.96 21.79 -3.66
N TRP A 92 8.75 22.34 -3.47
CA TRP A 92 7.95 22.06 -2.27
C TRP A 92 7.66 20.56 -2.09
N TRP A 93 7.39 19.85 -3.19
CA TRP A 93 7.04 18.43 -3.13
C TRP A 93 8.24 17.50 -3.03
N PHE A 94 9.30 17.72 -3.82
CA PHE A 94 10.43 16.79 -3.90
C PHE A 94 11.53 17.11 -2.89
N ASN A 95 11.76 18.39 -2.59
CA ASN A 95 12.82 18.82 -1.68
C ASN A 95 12.26 19.25 -0.31
N GLY A 96 11.05 19.83 -0.31
CA GLY A 96 10.36 20.26 0.90
C GLY A 96 9.65 19.14 1.66
N ALA A 97 9.43 17.97 1.03
CA ALA A 97 8.84 16.82 1.69
C ALA A 97 9.91 15.98 2.42
N THR A 98 9.51 15.37 3.53
CA THR A 98 10.33 14.39 4.25
C THR A 98 10.27 13.02 3.58
N CYS A 99 10.78 12.93 2.35
CA CYS A 99 10.86 11.68 1.60
C CYS A 99 11.99 10.79 2.11
N ILE A 100 11.77 9.48 2.08
CA ILE A 100 12.82 8.48 2.31
C ILE A 100 13.35 8.09 0.94
N ASN A 101 14.47 8.71 0.58
CA ASN A 101 15.14 8.43 -0.68
C ASN A 101 15.69 7.00 -0.67
N ASP A 102 15.75 6.40 -1.86
CA ASP A 102 16.34 5.08 -2.08
C ASP A 102 15.74 3.91 -1.29
N PHE A 103 14.56 4.06 -0.69
CA PHE A 103 13.92 2.96 0.05
C PHE A 103 13.80 1.69 -0.81
N ALA A 104 13.20 1.82 -2.00
CA ALA A 104 12.98 0.70 -2.89
C ALA A 104 14.29 0.12 -3.42
N SER A 105 15.23 0.97 -3.86
CA SER A 105 16.52 0.52 -4.40
C SER A 105 17.34 -0.20 -3.31
N THR A 106 17.34 0.30 -2.08
CA THR A 106 17.99 -0.32 -0.92
C THR A 106 17.36 -1.64 -0.55
N PHE A 107 16.04 -1.68 -0.42
CA PHE A 107 15.30 -2.91 -0.08
C PHE A 107 15.49 -4.00 -1.14
N LEU A 108 15.54 -3.64 -2.42
CA LEU A 108 15.76 -4.58 -3.52
C LEU A 108 17.22 -5.05 -3.61
N LYS A 109 18.22 -4.22 -3.27
CA LYS A 109 19.64 -4.65 -3.28
C LYS A 109 19.91 -5.79 -2.30
N ASN A 110 19.25 -5.78 -1.14
CA ASN A 110 19.34 -6.85 -0.14
C ASN A 110 18.77 -8.20 -0.62
N SER A 111 18.09 -8.23 -1.78
CA SER A 111 17.66 -9.47 -2.43
C SER A 111 18.75 -10.15 -3.27
N SER A 112 19.83 -9.43 -3.60
CA SER A 112 20.88 -9.92 -4.51
C SER A 112 21.89 -10.85 -3.83
N THR A 113 21.93 -10.91 -2.50
CA THR A 113 22.75 -11.87 -1.74
C THR A 113 22.14 -13.28 -1.70
N ASP A 114 20.87 -13.43 -2.11
CA ASP A 114 20.14 -14.71 -2.12
C ASP A 114 20.02 -15.34 -3.53
N ILE A 115 20.56 -14.69 -4.56
CA ILE A 115 20.52 -15.18 -5.95
C ILE A 115 21.86 -15.87 -6.27
N SER A 116 22.16 -16.95 -5.57
CA SER A 116 23.08 -17.97 -6.06
C SER A 116 22.33 -19.30 -6.16
N SER A 117 22.08 -19.72 -7.40
CA SER A 117 21.33 -20.93 -7.81
C SER A 117 19.83 -20.87 -7.47
N THR A 118 18.86 -20.91 -8.38
CA THR A 118 18.72 -21.47 -9.72
C THR A 118 17.62 -20.66 -10.40
N ARG A 119 17.80 -20.29 -11.67
CA ARG A 119 16.77 -19.61 -12.47
C ARG A 119 15.90 -20.72 -13.09
N PRO A 120 14.62 -20.93 -12.71
CA PRO A 120 13.77 -21.83 -13.46
C PRO A 120 13.43 -21.13 -14.78
N THR A 121 13.92 -21.67 -15.89
CA THR A 121 13.42 -21.34 -17.23
C THR A 121 11.96 -21.75 -17.31
N SER A 122 11.04 -20.81 -17.10
CA SER A 122 9.64 -21.00 -17.44
C SER A 122 9.47 -20.76 -18.93
N SER A 123 9.48 -21.84 -19.72
CA SER A 123 8.97 -21.83 -21.09
C SER A 123 7.44 -21.81 -21.02
N TYR A 124 6.85 -20.64 -21.04
CA TYR A 124 5.40 -20.51 -21.24
C TYR A 124 5.11 -20.74 -22.73
N ARG A 125 4.43 -21.85 -23.04
CA ARG A 125 3.99 -22.21 -24.39
C ARG A 125 2.61 -21.61 -24.61
N SER A 126 2.54 -20.44 -25.26
CA SER A 126 1.29 -19.89 -25.78
C SER A 126 0.89 -20.67 -27.03
N SER A 127 0.00 -21.63 -26.86
CA SER A 127 -0.87 -22.09 -27.95
C SER A 127 -2.09 -21.19 -27.97
N ASP A 128 -2.23 -20.45 -29.07
CA ASP A 128 -3.45 -20.30 -29.86
C ASP A 128 -3.60 -18.87 -30.39
N GLY A 129 -3.40 -18.78 -31.70
CA GLY A 129 -3.66 -17.61 -32.51
C GLY A 129 -5.11 -17.55 -32.98
N GLN A 130 -5.61 -16.31 -33.01
CA GLN A 130 -6.62 -15.75 -33.93
C GLN A 130 -8.06 -16.32 -33.86
N THR A 131 -9.03 -15.46 -33.53
CA THR A 131 -9.68 -14.58 -34.52
C THR A 131 -10.72 -13.67 -33.85
N GLN A 132 -10.74 -12.40 -34.27
CA GLN A 132 -11.70 -11.37 -33.88
C GLN A 132 -13.15 -11.74 -34.26
N ARG A 133 -14.11 -11.51 -33.37
CA ARG A 133 -15.48 -11.16 -33.76
C ARG A 133 -16.06 -10.08 -32.84
N SER A 134 -16.32 -8.94 -33.46
CA SER A 134 -17.13 -7.82 -32.99
C SER A 134 -18.58 -8.24 -32.81
N ILE A 135 -19.18 -8.04 -31.62
CA ILE A 135 -20.63 -7.85 -31.45
C ILE A 135 -20.87 -6.89 -30.27
N ARG A 136 -21.45 -5.72 -30.55
CA ARG A 136 -22.41 -4.98 -29.68
C ARG A 136 -23.78 -5.01 -30.41
N PRO A 137 -24.88 -4.54 -29.79
CA PRO A 137 -25.53 -4.98 -28.54
C PRO A 137 -27.03 -5.29 -28.80
N GLN A 138 -27.75 -5.76 -27.78
CA GLN A 138 -29.20 -5.62 -27.44
C GLN A 138 -29.44 -6.76 -26.41
N ILE A 139 -29.83 -6.54 -25.15
CA ILE A 139 -30.91 -5.73 -24.56
C ILE A 139 -30.42 -5.11 -23.24
#